data_AF-A0A961DRG9-F1
#
_entry.id   AF-A0A961DRG9-F1
#
_cell.length_a   1.000
_cell.length_b   1.000
_cell.length_c   1.000
_cell.angle_alpha   90.00
_cell.angle_beta   90.00
_cell.angle_gamma   90.00
#
_symmetry.space_group_name_H-M   'P 1'
#
loop_
_entity.id
_entity.type
_entity.pdbx_description
1 polymer ?
#
loop_
_entity_poly.entity_id
_entity_poly.type
_entity_poly.pdbx_seq_one_letter_code
_entity_poly.pdbx_strand_id
1 'polypeptide(L)'
;MPARDFPIFDADNHLYETEEAFTKFLPDRYKGAIDYVQVRGRTKIVVRGQISEYIPNPTFEVVARPGAQEEYYRVGNPDGKSRREIYGEPMKAI
;
A
#
# COMPACT_ATOMS: atom_id res chain seq x y z
N MET A 1 0.84 24.90 -7.95
CA MET A 1 -0.57 25.31 -7.79
C MET A 1 -0.59 26.61 -6.98
N PRO A 2 -1.38 27.63 -7.35
CA PRO A 2 -1.50 28.83 -6.53
C PRO A 2 -2.05 28.47 -5.15
N ALA A 3 -1.57 29.16 -4.12
CA ALA A 3 -2.13 29.03 -2.78
C ALA A 3 -3.61 29.42 -2.80
N ARG A 4 -4.46 28.63 -2.14
CA ARG A 4 -5.90 28.91 -2.01
C ARG A 4 -6.11 29.78 -0.78
N ASP A 5 -7.07 30.70 -0.83
CA ASP A 5 -7.45 31.56 0.32
C ASP A 5 -8.22 30.80 1.42
N PHE A 6 -8.41 29.49 1.26
CA PHE A 6 -9.13 28.62 2.19
C PHE A 6 -8.45 27.24 2.30
N PRO A 7 -8.54 26.58 3.46
CA PRO A 7 -8.01 25.22 3.63
C PRO A 7 -8.83 24.20 2.84
N ILE A 8 -8.15 23.17 2.33
CA ILE A 8 -8.79 22.02 1.69
C ILE A 8 -8.97 20.94 2.75
N PHE A 9 -10.15 20.32 2.78
CA PHE A 9 -10.41 19.10 3.52
C PHE A 9 -10.43 17.93 2.53
N ASP A 10 -9.55 16.96 2.74
CA ASP A 10 -9.52 15.73 1.96
C ASP A 10 -10.23 14.62 2.74
N ALA A 11 -11.34 14.15 2.19
CA ALA A 11 -12.20 13.16 2.82
C ALA A 11 -11.69 11.72 2.62
N ASP A 12 -10.61 11.51 1.87
CA ASP A 12 -10.13 10.18 1.49
C ASP A 12 -8.61 10.05 1.66
N ASN A 13 -8.18 9.89 2.91
CA ASN A 13 -6.79 9.62 3.26
C ASN A 13 -6.63 8.19 3.75
N HIS A 14 -5.52 7.58 3.39
CA HIS A 14 -5.15 6.23 3.80
C HIS A 14 -3.84 6.22 4.58
N LEU A 15 -3.70 5.20 5.42
CA LEU A 15 -2.47 4.88 6.12
C LEU A 15 -1.85 3.62 5.50
N TYR A 16 -0.56 3.44 5.75
CA TYR A 16 0.10 2.16 5.53
C TYR A 16 0.28 1.49 6.88
N GLU A 17 -0.45 0.41 7.12
CA GLU A 17 -0.45 -0.27 8.40
C GLU A 17 0.82 -1.12 8.61
N THR A 18 1.23 -1.21 9.88
CA THR A 18 2.26 -2.16 10.30
C THR A 18 1.68 -3.58 10.43
N GLU A 19 2.54 -4.59 10.46
CA GLU A 19 2.15 -6.00 10.67
C GLU A 19 1.40 -6.24 11.99
N GLU A 20 1.55 -5.30 12.94
CA GLU A 20 0.91 -5.35 14.25
C GLU A 20 -0.56 -4.89 14.23
N ALA A 21 -1.02 -4.23 13.16
CA ALA A 21 -2.35 -3.60 13.10
C ALA A 21 -3.51 -4.57 13.35
N PHE A 22 -3.36 -5.83 12.91
CA PHE A 22 -4.37 -6.87 13.12
C PHE A 22 -3.97 -7.94 14.14
N THR A 23 -2.79 -7.85 14.75
CA THR A 23 -2.24 -8.94 15.59
C THR A 23 -2.00 -8.51 17.04
N LYS A 24 -1.59 -7.27 17.29
CA LYS A 24 -1.12 -6.79 18.60
C LYS A 24 -2.14 -6.92 19.73
N PHE A 25 -3.39 -6.60 19.43
CA PHE A 25 -4.48 -6.60 20.41
C PHE A 25 -5.58 -7.61 20.07
N LEU A 26 -5.27 -8.59 19.20
CA LEU A 26 -6.24 -9.59 18.78
C LEU A 26 -6.47 -10.62 19.91
N PRO A 27 -7.72 -10.81 20.37
CA PRO A 27 -8.00 -11.81 21.41
C PRO A 27 -7.59 -13.22 20.99
N ASP A 28 -7.10 -14.02 21.94
CA ASP A 28 -6.50 -15.34 21.67
C ASP A 28 -7.39 -16.27 20.82
N ARG A 29 -8.70 -16.23 21.03
CA ARG A 29 -9.67 -17.04 20.26
C ARG A 29 -9.73 -16.71 18.75
N TYR A 30 -9.16 -15.58 18.34
CA TYR A 30 -9.10 -15.14 16.93
C TYR A 30 -7.69 -15.18 16.36
N LYS A 31 -6.69 -15.67 17.11
CA LYS A 31 -5.33 -15.86 16.57
C LYS A 31 -5.37 -16.66 15.27
N GLY A 32 -4.56 -16.24 14.30
CA GLY A 32 -4.56 -16.82 12.95
C GLY A 32 -5.62 -16.24 12.00
N ALA A 33 -6.42 -15.25 12.42
CA ALA A 33 -7.28 -14.52 11.51
C ALA A 33 -6.47 -13.74 10.46
N ILE A 34 -5.40 -13.08 10.91
CA ILE A 34 -4.37 -12.45 10.08
C ILE A 34 -3.02 -12.90 10.62
N ASP A 35 -2.17 -13.45 9.74
CA ASP A 35 -0.76 -13.71 10.02
C ASP A 35 0.11 -13.18 8.88
N TYR A 36 1.42 -13.08 9.11
CA TYR A 36 2.43 -12.77 8.11
C TYR A 36 3.44 -13.92 8.06
N VAL A 37 3.73 -14.43 6.87
CA VAL A 37 4.62 -15.59 6.68
C VAL A 37 5.65 -15.31 5.59
N GLN A 38 6.81 -15.96 5.69
CA GLN A 38 7.83 -15.92 4.63
C GLN A 38 7.61 -17.02 3.61
N VAL A 39 7.40 -16.64 2.35
CA VAL A 39 7.27 -17.56 1.22
C VAL A 39 8.29 -17.19 0.17
N ARG A 40 9.30 -18.06 -0.02
CA ARG A 40 10.36 -17.88 -1.04
C ARG A 40 11.03 -16.50 -0.96
N GLY A 41 11.33 -16.05 0.27
CA GLY A 41 12.00 -14.78 0.54
C GLY A 41 11.11 -13.54 0.42
N ARG A 42 9.78 -13.70 0.41
CA ARG A 42 8.83 -12.58 0.46
C ARG A 42 7.85 -12.76 1.61
N THR A 43 7.55 -11.67 2.31
CA THR A 43 6.47 -11.63 3.27
C THR A 43 5.12 -11.74 2.54
N LYS A 44 4.24 -12.59 3.04
CA LYS A 44 2.86 -12.76 2.56
C LYS A 44 1.90 -12.61 3.72
N ILE A 45 0.78 -11.93 3.47
CA ILE A 45 -0.33 -11.89 4.41
C ILE A 45 -1.17 -13.16 4.26
N VAL A 46 -1.49 -13.77 5.40
CA VAL A 46 -2.37 -14.93 5.51
C VAL A 46 -3.68 -14.45 6.08
N VAL A 47 -4.78 -14.81 5.43
CA VAL A 47 -6.13 -14.50 5.90
C VAL A 47 -6.83 -15.80 6.22
N ARG A 48 -7.11 -16.04 7.51
CA ARG A 48 -7.78 -17.26 8.01
C ARG A 48 -7.14 -18.56 7.50
N GLY A 49 -5.81 -18.62 7.57
CA GLY A 49 -5.02 -19.78 7.11
C GLY A 49 -4.78 -19.88 5.60
N GLN A 50 -5.27 -18.92 4.79
CA GLN A 50 -5.02 -18.88 3.35
C GLN A 50 -3.98 -17.81 3.01
N ILE A 51 -2.90 -18.21 2.33
CA ILE A 51 -1.90 -17.27 1.82
C ILE A 51 -2.56 -16.42 0.73
N SER A 52 -2.52 -15.10 0.89
CA SER A 52 -3.03 -14.15 -0.09
C SER A 52 -1.93 -13.73 -1.06
N GLU A 53 -2.25 -13.78 -2.35
CA GLU A 53 -1.40 -13.24 -3.42
C GLU A 53 -1.85 -11.84 -3.88
N TYR A 54 -2.88 -11.26 -3.23
CA TYR A 54 -3.47 -9.98 -3.63
C TYR A 54 -2.53 -8.79 -3.41
N ILE A 55 -1.86 -8.74 -2.26
CA ILE A 55 -0.91 -7.66 -1.91
C ILE A 55 0.51 -8.22 -2.04
N PRO A 56 1.28 -7.82 -3.07
CA PRO A 56 2.64 -8.35 -3.27
C PRO A 56 3.61 -7.98 -2.16
N ASN A 57 3.39 -6.80 -1.57
CA ASN A 57 4.12 -6.28 -0.42
C ASN A 57 3.12 -5.88 0.69
N PRO A 58 2.78 -6.79 1.62
CA PRO A 58 1.81 -6.52 2.68
C PRO A 58 2.38 -5.74 3.87
N THR A 59 3.69 -5.46 3.88
CA THR A 59 4.38 -4.73 4.96
C THR A 59 4.55 -3.24 4.65
N PHE A 60 4.29 -2.84 3.41
CA PHE A 60 4.38 -1.45 2.94
C PHE A 60 5.72 -0.76 3.23
N GLU A 61 6.80 -1.49 3.48
CA GLU A 61 8.13 -0.94 3.79
C GLU A 61 8.66 -0.02 2.68
N VAL A 62 8.22 -0.25 1.45
CA VAL A 62 8.41 0.63 0.30
C VAL A 62 7.11 0.75 -0.51
N VAL A 63 6.81 1.97 -0.94
CA VAL A 63 5.59 2.36 -1.64
C VAL A 63 5.88 3.32 -2.80
N ALA A 64 4.94 3.45 -3.73
CA ALA A 64 5.01 4.50 -4.75
C ALA A 64 4.89 5.89 -4.10
N ARG A 65 5.53 6.90 -4.70
CA ARG A 65 5.45 8.27 -4.19
C ARG A 65 4.03 8.83 -4.36
N PRO A 66 3.54 9.66 -3.43
CA PRO A 66 2.32 10.42 -3.63
C PRO A 66 2.36 11.18 -4.96
N GLY A 67 1.29 11.06 -5.74
CA GLY A 67 1.19 11.68 -7.07
C GLY A 67 1.94 10.96 -8.20
N ALA A 68 2.56 9.79 -7.98
CA ALA A 68 3.29 9.07 -9.03
C ALA A 68 2.43 8.76 -10.27
N GLN A 69 1.12 8.55 -10.09
CA GLN A 69 0.19 8.28 -11.18
C GLN A 69 -0.58 9.51 -11.69
N GLU A 70 -0.26 10.71 -11.22
CA GLU A 70 -1.02 11.92 -11.53
C GLU A 70 -1.11 12.16 -13.04
N GLU A 71 0.01 12.06 -13.76
CA GLU A 71 0.05 12.22 -15.21
C GLU A 71 -0.74 11.11 -15.94
N TYR A 72 -0.67 9.87 -15.44
CA TYR A 72 -1.45 8.75 -15.98
C TYR A 72 -2.96 9.04 -15.89
N TYR A 73 -3.43 9.57 -14.76
CA TYR A 73 -4.83 9.92 -14.60
C TYR A 73 -5.23 11.18 -15.38
N ARG A 74 -4.29 12.09 -15.64
CA ARG A 74 -4.53 13.32 -16.40
C ARG A 74 -4.70 13.06 -17.90
N VAL A 75 -3.80 12.28 -18.52
CA VAL A 75 -3.73 12.11 -19.98
C VAL A 75 -3.67 10.67 -20.47
N GLY A 76 -3.67 9.69 -19.56
CA GLY A 76 -3.56 8.27 -19.88
C GLY A 76 -2.11 7.82 -20.05
N ASN A 77 -1.86 6.91 -21.00
CA ASN A 77 -0.54 6.34 -21.24
C ASN A 77 -0.16 6.36 -22.73
N PRO A 78 -0.02 7.55 -23.35
CA PRO A 78 0.27 7.67 -24.78
C PRO A 78 1.63 7.05 -25.15
N ASP A 79 2.58 7.08 -24.23
CA ASP A 79 3.94 6.55 -24.42
C ASP A 79 4.04 5.04 -24.20
N GLY A 80 2.94 4.36 -23.82
CA GLY A 80 2.95 2.91 -23.58
C GLY A 80 3.83 2.46 -22.41
N LYS A 81 4.09 3.34 -21.43
CA LYS A 81 4.91 3.06 -20.24
C LYS A 81 4.37 1.86 -19.47
N SER A 82 5.26 1.03 -18.97
CA SER A 82 4.92 -0.02 -18.01
C SER A 82 4.47 0.59 -16.68
N ARG A 83 3.77 -0.19 -15.85
CA ARG A 83 3.39 0.24 -14.49
C ARG A 83 4.60 0.66 -13.66
N ARG A 84 5.75 0.00 -13.82
CA ARG A 84 6.98 0.33 -13.07
C ARG A 84 7.51 1.70 -13.47
N GLU A 85 7.47 2.04 -14.75
CA GLU A 85 7.87 3.37 -15.24
C GLU A 85 6.89 4.46 -14.80
N ILE A 86 5.59 4.16 -14.74
CA ILE A 86 4.58 5.09 -14.24
C ILE A 86 4.79 5.37 -12.74
N TYR A 87 4.97 4.33 -11.91
CA TYR A 87 5.17 4.52 -10.46
C TYR A 87 6.53 5.15 -10.12
N GLY A 88 7.53 4.98 -10.99
CA GLY A 88 8.86 5.53 -10.82
C GLY A 88 9.63 4.95 -9.63
N GLU A 89 10.58 5.74 -9.11
CA GLU A 89 11.41 5.35 -7.97
C GLU A 89 10.59 5.34 -6.66
N PRO A 90 10.50 4.17 -5.97
CA PRO A 90 9.73 4.07 -4.74
C PRO A 90 10.34 4.86 -3.59
N MET A 91 9.58 5.02 -2.52
CA MET A 91 10.02 5.60 -1.25
C MET A 91 9.74 4.64 -0.10
N LYS A 92 10.48 4.77 0.99
CA LYS A 92 10.12 4.09 2.25
C LYS A 92 8.82 4.69 2.79
N ALA A 93 7.92 3.84 3.29
CA ALA A 93 6.80 4.34 4.09
C ALA A 93 7.35 4.96 5.40
N ILE A 94 6.67 6.01 5.87
CA ILE A 94 7.05 6.82 7.03
C ILE A 94 6.31 6.30 8.26
#